data_AF-A0A2V7TMP6-F1
#
_entry.id   AF-A0A2V7TMP6-F1
#
_cell.length_a   1.000
_cell.length_b   1.000
_cell.length_c   1.000
_cell.angle_alpha   90.00
_cell.angle_beta   90.00
_cell.angle_gamma   90.00
#
_symmetry.space_group_name_H-M   'P 1'
#
loop_
_entity.id
_entity.type
_entity.pdbx_description
1 polymer ?
#
loop_
_entity_poly.entity_id
_entity_poly.type
_entity_poly.pdbx_seq_one_letter_code
_entity_poly.pdbx_strand_id
1 'polypeptide(L)'
;MKRILFLTLAAAFFTSCERPTAPATHDPPALALTAATSTTFSGEATVLQAQVLDLQPIVVGRAGPLPESGGAEKSSLLSVSRDETLDLLSAEVVHAAVVGQGNSSHAEASVASVSLIVAGNVIQADLLRSRARATCDGAGQASASGSSELAGLVINDQAISVSGQPNQTVVDLPALRVVINEQSGSASGNQADITVNALHVTAFNPLSGQKLADVIISSAHADISCAACTPPVGDFVTGGGWITNASGDRANLGVAGGIKNGGLWGHLTYIDHGPNGIKVKGTDVTSYEVTGLTSRRIKGIAEVDGVSGIGYTVDVTDAGEPGRDDTFSITLSNRYSASGTLAGGNIQLHAKPDACP
;
A
#
# COMPACT_ATOMS: atom_id res chain seq x y z
N MET A 1 -25.92 31.38 93.54
CA MET A 1 -26.37 30.28 94.43
C MET A 1 -27.37 29.41 93.68
N LYS A 2 -27.41 28.12 94.03
CA LYS A 2 -28.32 27.04 93.60
C LYS A 2 -28.01 26.32 92.27
N ARG A 3 -27.38 25.16 92.51
CA ARG A 3 -27.43 23.90 91.74
C ARG A 3 -28.87 23.49 91.46
N ILE A 4 -29.11 22.78 90.35
CA ILE A 4 -29.85 21.50 90.34
C ILE A 4 -29.38 20.69 89.12
N LEU A 5 -29.10 19.43 89.41
CA LEU A 5 -28.66 18.32 88.57
C LEU A 5 -29.87 17.41 88.37
N PHE A 6 -30.16 16.93 87.15
CA PHE A 6 -30.82 15.64 86.95
C PHE A 6 -30.45 15.00 85.59
N LEU A 7 -29.82 13.82 85.70
CA LEU A 7 -29.72 12.68 84.79
C LEU A 7 -31.07 12.36 84.10
N THR A 8 -31.25 11.63 82.98
CA THR A 8 -30.47 10.90 81.94
C THR A 8 -31.55 10.36 80.98
N LEU A 9 -31.30 10.30 79.67
CA LEU A 9 -31.70 9.14 78.87
C LEU A 9 -30.82 9.03 77.62
N ALA A 10 -30.27 7.85 77.42
CA ALA A 10 -29.38 7.50 76.33
C ALA A 10 -30.17 7.19 75.03
N ALA A 11 -29.66 7.66 73.90
CA ALA A 11 -29.82 7.01 72.60
C ALA A 11 -28.54 7.28 71.79
N ALA A 12 -27.74 6.22 71.60
CA ALA A 12 -26.58 6.26 70.73
C ALA A 12 -27.04 6.10 69.28
N PHE A 13 -26.91 7.16 68.48
CA PHE A 13 -26.92 7.05 67.03
C PHE A 13 -25.47 6.99 66.55
N PHE A 14 -25.07 5.84 66.02
CA PHE A 14 -23.86 5.73 65.22
C PHE A 14 -24.13 6.35 63.85
N THR A 15 -23.79 7.62 63.68
CA THR A 15 -23.63 8.23 62.36
C THR A 15 -22.24 7.91 61.85
N SER A 16 -22.12 6.88 60.99
CA SER A 16 -20.90 6.68 60.21
C SER A 16 -20.84 7.78 59.15
N CYS A 17 -20.02 8.80 59.37
CA CYS A 17 -19.66 9.76 58.33
C CYS A 17 -18.65 9.09 57.39
N GLU A 18 -19.12 8.48 56.32
CA GLU A 18 -18.26 8.15 55.18
C GLU A 18 -17.71 9.44 54.57
N ARG A 19 -16.39 9.51 54.52
CA ARG A 19 -15.61 10.61 53.93
C ARG A 19 -15.97 10.71 52.44
N PRO A 20 -16.29 11.90 51.89
CA PRO A 20 -16.50 12.01 50.46
C PRO A 20 -15.18 11.71 49.74
N THR A 21 -15.16 10.62 48.99
CA THR A 21 -14.09 10.32 48.03
C THR A 21 -14.11 11.42 46.98
N ALA A 22 -13.02 12.20 46.89
CA ALA A 22 -12.85 13.17 45.82
C ALA A 22 -12.98 12.45 44.45
N PRO A 23 -13.56 13.09 43.42
CA PRO A 23 -13.54 12.52 42.08
C PRO A 23 -12.08 12.31 41.68
N ALA A 24 -11.76 11.08 41.26
CA ALA A 24 -10.46 10.77 40.70
C ALA A 24 -10.16 11.77 39.59
N THR A 25 -9.05 12.49 39.70
CA THR A 25 -8.51 13.28 38.60
C THR A 25 -8.19 12.30 37.48
N HIS A 26 -9.00 12.32 36.42
CA HIS A 26 -8.70 11.61 35.20
C HIS A 26 -7.41 12.22 34.64
N ASP A 27 -6.28 11.56 34.88
CA ASP A 27 -5.09 11.83 34.08
C ASP A 27 -5.49 11.59 32.61
N PRO A 28 -5.31 12.58 31.71
CA PRO A 28 -5.52 12.34 30.30
C PRO A 28 -4.56 11.23 29.89
N PRO A 29 -5.01 10.19 29.16
CA PRO A 29 -4.11 9.18 28.66
C PRO A 29 -3.04 9.88 27.83
N ALA A 30 -1.77 9.69 28.21
CA ALA A 30 -0.62 10.07 27.40
C ALA A 30 -0.56 9.10 26.20
N LEU A 31 -1.38 9.38 25.18
CA LEU A 31 -1.26 8.74 23.87
C LEU A 31 -0.60 9.75 22.95
N ALA A 32 0.65 9.43 22.58
CA ALA A 32 1.33 10.09 21.49
C ALA A 32 0.44 9.97 20.24
N LEU A 33 -0.04 11.11 19.72
CA LEU A 33 -0.51 11.17 18.34
C LEU A 33 0.67 10.71 17.48
N THR A 34 0.60 9.54 16.87
CA THR A 34 1.46 9.26 15.71
C THR A 34 1.05 10.27 14.64
N ALA A 35 1.94 11.22 14.35
CA ALA A 35 1.76 12.16 13.26
C ALA A 35 1.46 11.38 11.98
N ALA A 36 0.51 11.84 11.17
CA ALA A 36 0.31 11.32 9.82
C ALA A 36 1.64 11.46 9.08
N THR A 37 2.24 10.35 8.65
CA THR A 37 3.39 10.39 7.75
C THR A 37 2.89 10.82 6.38
N SER A 38 3.58 11.72 5.69
CA SER A 38 3.24 12.04 4.30
C SER A 38 3.67 10.89 3.39
N THR A 39 2.97 10.72 2.26
CA THR A 39 3.47 9.87 1.18
C THR A 39 4.82 10.40 0.69
N THR A 40 5.81 9.53 0.50
CA THR A 40 7.14 9.91 0.00
C THR A 40 7.50 9.25 -1.33
N PHE A 41 8.44 9.85 -2.05
CA PHE A 41 8.85 9.49 -3.42
C PHE A 41 10.37 9.66 -3.61
N SER A 42 11.00 8.96 -4.56
CA SER A 42 12.38 9.25 -4.99
C SER A 42 12.65 9.02 -6.48
N GLY A 43 11.59 8.74 -7.26
CA GLY A 43 11.66 8.30 -8.64
C GLY A 43 12.59 9.11 -9.55
N GLU A 44 13.09 8.45 -10.59
CA GLU A 44 13.96 9.06 -11.60
C GLU A 44 13.75 8.45 -12.99
N ALA A 45 14.17 9.16 -14.02
CA ALA A 45 14.19 8.68 -15.39
C ALA A 45 15.48 9.11 -16.09
N THR A 46 16.13 8.20 -16.82
CA THR A 46 17.37 8.50 -17.55
C THR A 46 17.39 7.81 -18.91
N VAL A 47 17.70 8.55 -19.97
CA VAL A 47 17.75 7.99 -21.33
C VAL A 47 19.02 7.18 -21.59
N LEU A 48 20.20 7.63 -21.18
CA LEU A 48 21.43 6.86 -21.30
C LEU A 48 22.16 6.82 -19.96
N GLN A 49 22.52 5.63 -19.51
CA GLN A 49 23.51 5.40 -18.46
C GLN A 49 24.52 4.39 -18.99
N ALA A 50 25.78 4.78 -19.12
CA ALA A 50 26.82 3.90 -19.63
C ALA A 50 28.07 3.95 -18.76
N GLN A 51 28.54 2.77 -18.38
CA GLN A 51 29.85 2.55 -17.79
C GLN A 51 30.70 1.79 -18.79
N VAL A 52 31.77 2.42 -19.28
CA VAL A 52 32.78 1.77 -20.12
C VAL A 52 34.05 1.60 -19.29
N LEU A 53 34.75 0.47 -19.47
CA LEU A 53 35.98 0.18 -18.73
C LEU A 53 36.98 1.34 -18.86
N ASP A 54 37.56 1.73 -17.73
CA ASP A 54 38.54 2.82 -17.59
C ASP A 54 38.05 4.23 -17.99
N LEU A 55 36.74 4.42 -18.25
CA LEU A 55 36.13 5.71 -18.54
C LEU A 55 35.21 6.18 -17.41
N GLN A 56 34.97 7.49 -17.35
CA GLN A 56 33.95 8.06 -16.46
C GLN A 56 32.54 7.66 -16.95
N PRO A 57 31.56 7.51 -16.03
CA PRO A 57 30.18 7.24 -16.40
C PRO A 57 29.63 8.30 -17.36
N ILE A 58 28.95 7.87 -18.41
CA ILE A 58 28.26 8.73 -19.37
C ILE A 58 26.77 8.70 -19.03
N VAL A 59 26.20 9.88 -18.81
CA VAL A 59 24.78 10.04 -18.49
C VAL A 59 24.16 11.09 -19.38
N VAL A 60 23.05 10.74 -20.05
CA VAL A 60 22.34 11.67 -20.93
C VAL A 60 20.82 11.60 -20.67
N GLY A 61 20.17 12.77 -20.68
CA GLY A 61 18.72 12.88 -20.55
C GLY A 61 18.20 12.37 -19.21
N ARG A 62 18.68 12.94 -18.09
CA ARG A 62 18.28 12.58 -16.72
C ARG A 62 17.24 13.54 -16.15
N ALA A 63 16.19 12.99 -15.54
CA ALA A 63 15.19 13.69 -14.75
C ALA A 63 15.11 13.03 -13.36
N GLY A 64 15.25 13.83 -12.30
CA GLY A 64 15.33 13.33 -10.92
C GLY A 64 16.75 12.93 -10.47
N PRO A 65 16.89 12.32 -9.29
CA PRO A 65 15.82 11.80 -8.43
C PRO A 65 14.93 12.89 -7.84
N LEU A 66 13.66 12.57 -7.59
CA LEU A 66 12.77 13.46 -6.86
C LEU A 66 13.15 13.51 -5.37
N PRO A 67 12.91 14.64 -4.68
CA PRO A 67 12.97 14.68 -3.23
C PRO A 67 11.80 13.88 -2.63
N GLU A 68 11.92 13.51 -1.35
CA GLU A 68 10.89 12.73 -0.63
C GLU A 68 9.51 13.39 -0.63
N SER A 69 9.43 14.72 -0.73
CA SER A 69 8.18 15.47 -0.84
C SER A 69 7.45 15.30 -2.18
N GLY A 70 8.07 14.63 -3.15
CA GLY A 70 7.60 14.57 -4.53
C GLY A 70 7.92 15.84 -5.32
N GLY A 71 7.24 16.02 -6.44
CA GLY A 71 7.49 17.08 -7.41
C GLY A 71 7.49 16.53 -8.83
N ALA A 72 8.00 17.33 -9.77
CA ALA A 72 8.15 16.93 -11.16
C ALA A 72 9.50 17.41 -11.70
N GLU A 73 10.24 16.51 -12.34
CA GLU A 73 11.50 16.80 -13.00
C GLU A 73 11.44 16.31 -14.45
N LYS A 74 12.19 16.97 -15.35
CA LYS A 74 12.21 16.61 -16.77
C LYS A 74 13.54 16.95 -17.44
N SER A 75 13.83 16.23 -18.52
CA SER A 75 14.94 16.50 -19.42
C SER A 75 14.54 16.21 -20.86
N SER A 76 15.02 17.04 -21.79
CA SER A 76 14.77 16.83 -23.21
C SER A 76 15.93 17.36 -24.06
N LEU A 77 16.33 16.59 -25.07
CA LEU A 77 17.29 17.00 -26.09
C LEU A 77 16.74 16.63 -27.47
N LEU A 78 17.01 17.48 -28.47
CA LEU A 78 16.62 17.18 -29.85
C LEU A 78 17.43 16.01 -30.42
N SER A 79 18.71 15.96 -30.10
CA SER A 79 19.63 14.93 -30.57
C SER A 79 20.81 14.79 -29.61
N VAL A 80 21.49 13.66 -29.72
CA VAL A 80 22.78 13.36 -29.10
C VAL A 80 23.69 12.83 -30.20
N SER A 81 24.88 13.39 -30.31
CA SER A 81 25.90 12.98 -31.26
C SER A 81 26.90 12.01 -30.63
N ARG A 82 27.61 11.26 -31.47
CA ARG A 82 28.66 10.33 -31.04
C ARG A 82 29.80 11.02 -30.31
N ASP A 83 30.21 12.19 -30.79
CA ASP A 83 31.31 12.97 -30.20
C ASP A 83 31.01 13.34 -28.74
N GLU A 84 29.74 13.59 -28.38
CA GLU A 84 29.30 13.92 -27.02
C GLU A 84 29.32 12.70 -26.09
N THR A 85 29.32 11.49 -26.64
CA THR A 85 29.25 10.23 -25.89
C THR A 85 30.48 9.35 -26.10
N LEU A 86 31.61 9.94 -26.50
CA LEU A 86 32.87 9.21 -26.73
C LEU A 86 32.69 8.07 -27.75
N ASP A 87 32.04 8.38 -28.86
CA ASP A 87 31.68 7.49 -29.97
C ASP A 87 30.65 6.39 -29.64
N LEU A 88 30.09 6.38 -28.43
CA LEU A 88 29.17 5.33 -27.97
C LEU A 88 27.79 5.41 -28.65
N LEU A 89 27.10 6.54 -28.57
CA LEU A 89 25.69 6.68 -28.91
C LEU A 89 25.43 7.88 -29.83
N SER A 90 24.62 7.68 -30.87
CA SER A 90 23.85 8.76 -31.48
C SER A 90 22.35 8.48 -31.33
N ALA A 91 21.55 9.52 -31.10
CA ALA A 91 20.11 9.39 -30.95
C ALA A 91 19.36 10.71 -31.20
N GLU A 92 18.04 10.61 -31.37
CA GLU A 92 17.13 11.75 -31.56
C GLU A 92 16.00 11.73 -30.51
N VAL A 93 15.40 12.89 -30.25
CA VAL A 93 14.22 13.02 -29.37
C VAL A 93 14.42 12.34 -28.01
N VAL A 94 15.46 12.76 -27.30
CA VAL A 94 15.75 12.29 -25.95
C VAL A 94 14.74 12.93 -25.01
N HIS A 95 14.00 12.11 -24.26
CA HIS A 95 13.00 12.56 -23.29
C HIS A 95 13.08 11.75 -22.01
N ALA A 96 13.12 12.44 -20.87
CA ALA A 96 12.92 11.85 -19.56
C ALA A 96 12.00 12.74 -18.73
N ALA A 97 11.08 12.14 -17.99
CA ALA A 97 10.21 12.84 -17.07
C ALA A 97 9.89 11.96 -15.87
N VAL A 98 9.79 12.58 -14.71
CA VAL A 98 9.34 11.93 -13.49
C VAL A 98 8.44 12.85 -12.69
N VAL A 99 7.36 12.29 -12.13
CA VAL A 99 6.38 13.00 -11.32
C VAL A 99 6.01 12.14 -10.12
N GLY A 100 6.14 12.69 -8.92
CA GLY A 100 5.68 12.10 -7.67
C GLY A 100 4.73 13.07 -6.99
N GLN A 101 3.46 12.71 -6.86
CA GLN A 101 2.46 13.58 -6.26
C GLN A 101 1.27 12.77 -5.72
N GLY A 102 0.77 13.18 -4.55
CA GLY A 102 -0.44 12.61 -3.95
C GLY A 102 -0.23 11.13 -3.62
N ASN A 103 -0.94 10.26 -4.34
CA ASN A 103 -0.89 8.81 -4.17
C ASN A 103 -0.16 8.10 -5.32
N SER A 104 0.61 8.81 -6.15
CA SER A 104 1.25 8.21 -7.33
C SER A 104 2.64 8.74 -7.65
N SER A 105 3.49 7.85 -8.13
CA SER A 105 4.83 8.08 -8.67
C SER A 105 4.87 7.54 -10.09
N HIS A 106 5.36 8.33 -11.04
CA HIS A 106 5.41 8.00 -12.46
C HIS A 106 6.72 8.46 -13.07
N ALA A 107 7.48 7.53 -13.67
CA ALA A 107 8.68 7.84 -14.43
C ALA A 107 8.57 7.31 -15.86
N GLU A 108 9.11 8.07 -16.81
CA GLU A 108 9.20 7.69 -18.21
C GLU A 108 10.53 8.17 -18.81
N ALA A 109 11.21 7.28 -19.53
CA ALA A 109 12.34 7.63 -20.39
C ALA A 109 12.05 7.12 -21.81
N SER A 110 12.33 7.93 -22.82
CA SER A 110 12.19 7.55 -24.22
C SER A 110 13.22 8.21 -25.12
N VAL A 111 13.54 7.54 -26.21
CA VAL A 111 14.48 8.01 -27.23
C VAL A 111 14.15 7.42 -28.59
N ALA A 112 14.34 8.20 -29.65
CA ALA A 112 14.14 7.80 -31.03
C ALA A 112 15.47 7.64 -31.79
N SER A 113 15.43 6.93 -32.92
CA SER A 113 16.54 6.83 -33.88
C SER A 113 17.89 6.49 -33.22
N VAL A 114 17.90 5.47 -32.37
CA VAL A 114 19.05 5.07 -31.55
C VAL A 114 20.06 4.32 -32.39
N SER A 115 21.34 4.67 -32.25
CA SER A 115 22.46 3.89 -32.78
C SER A 115 23.59 3.84 -31.75
N LEU A 116 23.70 2.70 -31.06
CA LEU A 116 24.73 2.38 -30.07
C LEU A 116 25.83 1.57 -30.74
N ILE A 117 27.09 1.94 -30.51
CA ILE A 117 28.26 1.14 -30.86
C ILE A 117 28.99 0.81 -29.57
N VAL A 118 29.08 -0.48 -29.23
CA VAL A 118 29.73 -0.92 -27.99
C VAL A 118 30.55 -2.19 -28.23
N ALA A 119 31.84 -2.13 -27.89
CA ALA A 119 32.79 -3.22 -28.10
C ALA A 119 32.76 -3.82 -29.52
N GLY A 120 32.59 -2.97 -30.55
CA GLY A 120 32.53 -3.38 -31.96
C GLY A 120 31.17 -3.93 -32.43
N ASN A 121 30.16 -3.96 -31.57
CA ASN A 121 28.80 -4.33 -31.94
C ASN A 121 27.96 -3.09 -32.22
N VAL A 122 27.05 -3.20 -33.19
CA VAL A 122 26.13 -2.12 -33.57
C VAL A 122 24.72 -2.52 -33.15
N ILE A 123 24.05 -1.65 -32.40
CA ILE A 123 22.69 -1.85 -31.89
C ILE A 123 21.85 -0.64 -32.27
N GLN A 124 20.76 -0.86 -32.99
CA GLN A 124 19.88 0.19 -33.49
C GLN A 124 18.43 -0.05 -33.06
N ALA A 125 17.68 1.02 -32.87
CA ALA A 125 16.24 0.97 -32.62
C ALA A 125 15.57 2.28 -33.06
N ASP A 126 14.37 2.19 -33.62
CA ASP A 126 13.58 3.37 -34.02
C ASP A 126 13.01 4.10 -32.80
N LEU A 127 12.61 3.34 -31.78
CA LEU A 127 12.08 3.84 -30.51
C LEU A 127 12.47 2.90 -29.38
N LEU A 128 12.96 3.46 -28.28
CA LEU A 128 13.03 2.80 -26.99
C LEU A 128 12.27 3.66 -25.98
N ARG A 129 11.38 3.04 -25.22
CA ARG A 129 10.65 3.70 -24.12
C ARG A 129 10.49 2.76 -22.94
N SER A 130 10.66 3.28 -21.73
CA SER A 130 10.31 2.62 -20.48
C SER A 130 9.38 3.48 -19.64
N ARG A 131 8.48 2.83 -18.91
CA ARG A 131 7.57 3.46 -17.96
C ARG A 131 7.55 2.66 -16.66
N ALA A 132 7.65 3.36 -15.54
CA ALA A 132 7.51 2.84 -14.19
C ALA A 132 6.42 3.62 -13.44
N ARG A 133 5.59 2.92 -12.69
CA ARG A 133 4.53 3.51 -11.85
C ARG A 133 4.50 2.84 -10.48
N ALA A 134 4.37 3.64 -9.42
CA ALA A 134 4.07 3.17 -8.08
C ALA A 134 2.90 3.97 -7.50
N THR A 135 1.94 3.33 -6.80
CA THR A 135 0.72 3.98 -6.31
C THR A 135 0.30 3.50 -4.93
N CYS A 136 -0.35 4.37 -4.18
CA CYS A 136 -1.05 4.06 -2.93
C CYS A 136 -2.55 3.85 -3.16
N ASP A 137 -3.12 2.84 -2.52
CA ASP A 137 -4.56 2.69 -2.41
C ASP A 137 -5.14 3.43 -1.18
N GLY A 138 -6.47 3.42 -1.04
CA GLY A 138 -7.16 4.08 0.07
C GLY A 138 -6.93 3.44 1.45
N ALA A 139 -6.29 2.26 1.51
CA ALA A 139 -5.88 1.60 2.74
C ALA A 139 -4.39 1.85 3.07
N GLY A 140 -3.69 2.66 2.26
CA GLY A 140 -2.27 2.94 2.42
C GLY A 140 -1.36 1.78 1.98
N GLN A 141 -1.87 0.81 1.20
CA GLN A 141 -1.04 -0.22 0.57
C GLN A 141 -0.42 0.32 -0.71
N ALA A 142 0.85 -0.02 -0.93
CA ALA A 142 1.59 0.36 -2.12
C ALA A 142 1.58 -0.77 -3.16
N SER A 143 1.56 -0.39 -4.43
CA SER A 143 1.76 -1.31 -5.56
C SER A 143 2.61 -0.64 -6.64
N ALA A 144 3.28 -1.44 -7.48
CA ALA A 144 4.09 -0.94 -8.57
C ALA A 144 3.87 -1.75 -9.86
N SER A 145 4.06 -1.11 -11.02
CA SER A 145 3.92 -1.72 -12.34
C SER A 145 4.84 -1.05 -13.37
N GLY A 146 5.25 -1.82 -14.37
CA GLY A 146 6.27 -1.42 -15.33
C GLY A 146 5.98 -1.92 -16.75
N SER A 147 6.41 -1.16 -17.75
CA SER A 147 6.31 -1.56 -19.16
C SER A 147 7.38 -0.91 -20.02
N SER A 148 7.73 -1.54 -21.13
CA SER A 148 8.57 -0.94 -22.16
C SER A 148 7.98 -1.11 -23.55
N GLU A 149 8.42 -0.25 -24.46
CA GLU A 149 8.08 -0.27 -25.89
C GLU A 149 9.37 -0.15 -26.68
N LEU A 150 9.61 -1.10 -27.59
CA LEU A 150 10.78 -1.12 -28.45
C LEU A 150 10.31 -1.34 -29.88
N ALA A 151 10.71 -0.45 -30.79
CA ALA A 151 10.42 -0.56 -32.22
C ALA A 151 11.72 -0.65 -33.02
N GLY A 152 11.74 -1.51 -34.04
CA GLY A 152 12.86 -1.61 -34.99
C GLY A 152 14.18 -2.05 -34.37
N LEU A 153 14.18 -2.86 -33.31
CA LEU A 153 15.41 -3.31 -32.67
C LEU A 153 16.23 -4.22 -33.60
N VAL A 154 17.45 -3.79 -33.93
CA VAL A 154 18.43 -4.53 -34.75
C VAL A 154 19.75 -4.60 -34.00
N ILE A 155 20.37 -5.78 -33.98
CA ILE A 155 21.70 -6.01 -33.40
C ILE A 155 22.56 -6.68 -34.46
N ASN A 156 23.67 -6.05 -34.84
CA ASN A 156 24.60 -6.55 -35.87
C ASN A 156 23.87 -6.99 -37.15
N ASP A 157 23.05 -6.11 -37.71
CA ASP A 157 22.21 -6.34 -38.91
C ASP A 157 21.12 -7.43 -38.77
N GLN A 158 20.94 -8.01 -37.58
CA GLN A 158 19.88 -8.97 -37.29
C GLN A 158 18.72 -8.30 -36.56
N ALA A 159 17.52 -8.36 -37.15
CA ALA A 159 16.29 -7.92 -36.49
C ALA A 159 15.97 -8.81 -35.28
N ILE A 160 15.63 -8.18 -34.16
CA ILE A 160 15.30 -8.86 -32.91
C ILE A 160 13.79 -8.79 -32.67
N SER A 161 13.17 -9.96 -32.43
CA SER A 161 11.76 -10.02 -32.08
C SER A 161 11.54 -9.61 -30.62
N VAL A 162 10.72 -8.59 -30.38
CA VAL A 162 10.35 -8.11 -29.03
C VAL A 162 9.06 -8.79 -28.59
N SER A 163 9.12 -9.60 -27.54
CA SER A 163 7.98 -10.40 -27.04
C SER A 163 7.01 -9.60 -26.18
N GLY A 164 7.44 -8.47 -25.63
CA GLY A 164 6.71 -7.68 -24.62
C GLY A 164 6.76 -8.26 -23.20
N GLN A 165 7.28 -9.49 -23.02
CA GLN A 165 7.44 -10.07 -21.68
C GLN A 165 8.57 -9.37 -20.91
N PRO A 166 8.47 -9.24 -19.57
CA PRO A 166 9.57 -8.76 -18.75
C PRO A 166 10.81 -9.65 -18.88
N ASN A 167 11.99 -9.02 -18.80
CA ASN A 167 13.29 -9.68 -18.70
C ASN A 167 13.62 -10.62 -19.89
N GLN A 168 13.20 -10.26 -21.11
CA GLN A 168 13.53 -11.02 -22.30
C GLN A 168 15.03 -10.93 -22.59
N THR A 169 15.72 -12.07 -22.58
CA THR A 169 17.14 -12.14 -22.97
C THR A 169 17.28 -12.46 -24.46
N VAL A 170 18.12 -11.72 -25.17
CA VAL A 170 18.52 -12.06 -26.54
C VAL A 170 19.65 -13.09 -26.49
N VAL A 171 19.46 -14.19 -27.22
CA VAL A 171 20.42 -15.30 -27.28
C VAL A 171 21.35 -15.17 -28.50
N ASP A 172 22.41 -15.98 -28.52
CA ASP A 172 23.35 -16.11 -29.64
C ASP A 172 24.20 -14.86 -29.96
N LEU A 173 24.53 -14.07 -28.92
CA LEU A 173 25.45 -12.94 -29.01
C LEU A 173 26.78 -13.27 -28.29
N PRO A 174 27.86 -13.64 -29.01
CA PRO A 174 29.08 -14.18 -28.38
C PRO A 174 29.84 -13.19 -27.48
N ALA A 175 29.60 -11.88 -27.62
CA ALA A 175 30.27 -10.83 -26.84
C ALA A 175 29.32 -9.87 -26.12
N LEU A 176 28.00 -10.12 -26.19
CA LEU A 176 26.98 -9.28 -25.56
C LEU A 176 26.01 -10.11 -24.72
N ARG A 177 25.57 -9.52 -23.62
CA ARG A 177 24.32 -9.89 -22.96
C ARG A 177 23.35 -8.74 -23.17
N VAL A 178 22.20 -9.02 -23.78
CA VAL A 178 21.16 -8.02 -24.01
C VAL A 178 19.87 -8.47 -23.35
N VAL A 179 19.33 -7.63 -22.47
CA VAL A 179 18.05 -7.82 -21.80
C VAL A 179 17.11 -6.71 -22.25
N ILE A 180 15.95 -7.10 -22.76
CA ILE A 180 14.86 -6.24 -23.21
C ILE A 180 13.77 -6.24 -22.15
N ASN A 181 13.18 -5.07 -21.90
CA ASN A 181 12.13 -4.91 -20.89
C ASN A 181 12.59 -5.45 -19.54
N GLU A 182 13.81 -5.11 -19.12
CA GLU A 182 14.33 -5.56 -17.83
C GLU A 182 13.54 -4.87 -16.73
N GLN A 183 12.89 -5.66 -15.88
CA GLN A 183 12.08 -5.17 -14.77
C GLN A 183 12.54 -5.81 -13.46
N SER A 184 12.78 -4.95 -12.47
CA SER A 184 13.09 -5.32 -11.09
C SER A 184 12.35 -4.40 -10.15
N GLY A 185 11.75 -4.93 -9.09
CA GLY A 185 11.03 -4.11 -8.12
C GLY A 185 10.51 -4.95 -6.96
N SER A 186 9.91 -4.28 -5.99
CA SER A 186 9.30 -4.91 -4.83
C SER A 186 8.01 -4.20 -4.41
N ALA A 187 7.13 -4.91 -3.72
CA ALA A 187 5.95 -4.33 -3.10
C ALA A 187 5.69 -5.06 -1.77
N SER A 188 5.64 -4.30 -0.67
CA SER A 188 5.43 -4.82 0.66
C SER A 188 4.75 -3.77 1.54
N GLY A 189 3.52 -4.05 1.96
CA GLY A 189 2.76 -3.16 2.82
C GLY A 189 2.59 -1.77 2.21
N ASN A 190 3.13 -0.76 2.88
CA ASN A 190 3.04 0.63 2.45
C ASN A 190 4.17 1.08 1.50
N GLN A 191 5.06 0.19 1.07
CA GLN A 191 6.18 0.54 0.19
C GLN A 191 6.16 -0.29 -1.09
N ALA A 192 6.39 0.37 -2.22
CA ALA A 192 6.60 -0.30 -3.49
C ALA A 192 7.59 0.48 -4.36
N ASP A 193 8.37 -0.24 -5.14
CA ASP A 193 9.34 0.30 -6.09
C ASP A 193 9.37 -0.57 -7.36
N ILE A 194 9.72 0.06 -8.47
CA ILE A 194 10.03 -0.64 -9.71
C ILE A 194 10.98 0.17 -10.58
N THR A 195 11.95 -0.52 -11.15
CA THR A 195 12.84 -0.04 -12.21
C THR A 195 12.55 -0.81 -13.49
N VAL A 196 12.41 -0.09 -14.59
CA VAL A 196 12.23 -0.63 -15.94
C VAL A 196 13.29 -0.07 -16.87
N ASN A 197 14.10 -0.95 -17.44
CA ASN A 197 15.04 -0.61 -18.51
C ASN A 197 14.47 -1.13 -19.83
N ALA A 198 14.32 -0.25 -20.82
CA ALA A 198 13.86 -0.69 -22.14
C ALA A 198 14.89 -1.63 -22.77
N LEU A 199 16.17 -1.25 -22.70
CA LEU A 199 17.29 -2.03 -23.21
C LEU A 199 18.48 -1.95 -22.24
N HIS A 200 19.00 -3.11 -21.83
CA HIS A 200 20.21 -3.25 -21.04
C HIS A 200 21.22 -4.13 -21.79
N VAL A 201 22.39 -3.56 -22.10
CA VAL A 201 23.46 -4.16 -22.87
C VAL A 201 24.72 -4.24 -22.02
N THR A 202 25.19 -5.45 -21.76
CA THR A 202 26.50 -5.67 -21.16
C THR A 202 27.43 -6.27 -22.22
N ALA A 203 28.58 -5.66 -22.45
CA ALA A 203 29.59 -6.14 -23.39
C ALA A 203 30.75 -6.80 -22.66
N PHE A 204 31.27 -7.89 -23.22
CA PHE A 204 32.34 -8.68 -22.64
C PHE A 204 33.47 -8.93 -23.65
N ASN A 205 34.69 -9.09 -23.13
CA ASN A 205 35.78 -9.66 -23.91
C ASN A 205 35.49 -11.17 -24.12
N PRO A 206 35.36 -11.65 -25.37
CA PRO A 206 34.95 -13.02 -25.64
C PRO A 206 36.01 -14.07 -25.24
N LEU A 207 37.27 -13.65 -25.04
CA LEU A 207 38.36 -14.54 -24.64
C LEU A 207 38.53 -14.57 -23.12
N SER A 208 38.49 -13.42 -22.45
CA SER A 208 38.75 -13.33 -21.00
C SER A 208 37.49 -13.31 -20.13
N GLY A 209 36.31 -13.06 -20.72
CA GLY A 209 35.06 -12.84 -19.98
C GLY A 209 35.01 -11.50 -19.24
N GLN A 210 36.01 -10.63 -19.38
CA GLN A 210 36.04 -9.33 -18.71
C GLN A 210 34.90 -8.44 -19.21
N LYS A 211 34.13 -7.84 -18.28
CA LYS A 211 33.13 -6.81 -18.62
C LYS A 211 33.84 -5.57 -19.19
N LEU A 212 33.49 -5.21 -20.42
CA LEU A 212 34.03 -4.06 -21.14
C LEU A 212 33.13 -2.84 -21.04
N ALA A 213 31.81 -3.04 -21.05
CA ALA A 213 30.84 -1.97 -20.93
C ALA A 213 29.51 -2.48 -20.35
N ASP A 214 28.78 -1.55 -19.76
CA ASP A 214 27.46 -1.75 -19.17
C ASP A 214 26.60 -0.53 -19.55
N VAL A 215 25.61 -0.74 -20.40
CA VAL A 215 24.86 0.34 -21.05
C VAL A 215 23.38 0.10 -20.88
N ILE A 216 22.69 1.08 -20.29
CA ILE A 216 21.24 1.10 -20.13
C ILE A 216 20.68 2.23 -20.98
N ILE A 217 19.70 1.91 -21.82
CA ILE A 217 18.97 2.88 -22.63
C ILE A 217 17.49 2.89 -22.24
N SER A 218 17.00 4.08 -21.93
CA SER A 218 15.68 4.37 -21.37
C SER A 218 15.40 3.58 -20.10
N SER A 219 15.87 4.12 -18.97
CA SER A 219 15.58 3.64 -17.62
C SER A 219 14.54 4.54 -16.95
N ALA A 220 13.51 3.93 -16.36
CA ALA A 220 12.50 4.60 -15.56
C ALA A 220 12.40 3.90 -14.20
N HIS A 221 12.51 4.66 -13.12
CA HIS A 221 12.37 4.20 -11.75
C HIS A 221 11.24 4.98 -11.05
N ALA A 222 10.32 4.24 -10.43
CA ALA A 222 9.27 4.82 -9.60
C ALA A 222 9.18 4.04 -8.30
N ASP A 223 9.16 4.78 -7.20
CA ASP A 223 8.96 4.30 -5.84
C ASP A 223 7.95 5.17 -5.10
N ILE A 224 7.33 4.58 -4.09
CA ILE A 224 6.40 5.25 -3.20
C ILE A 224 6.44 4.61 -1.82
N SER A 225 6.43 5.43 -0.77
CA SER A 225 6.11 5.00 0.59
C SER A 225 4.82 5.70 1.00
N CYS A 226 3.74 4.93 1.11
CA CYS A 226 2.43 5.44 1.45
C CYS A 226 2.38 5.89 2.91
N ALA A 227 1.74 7.05 3.09
CA ALA A 227 1.30 7.53 4.39
C ALA A 227 0.58 6.42 5.17
N ALA A 228 0.90 6.24 6.45
CA ALA A 228 0.12 5.36 7.31
C ALA A 228 -1.28 5.99 7.54
N CYS A 229 -2.33 5.40 6.97
CA CYS A 229 -3.69 5.82 7.27
C CYS A 229 -4.07 5.33 8.68
N THR A 230 -4.17 6.26 9.64
CA THR A 230 -4.93 5.99 10.87
C THR A 230 -6.41 6.20 10.55
N PRO A 231 -7.33 5.29 10.92
CA PRO A 231 -8.74 5.49 10.61
C PRO A 231 -9.23 6.81 11.23
N PRO A 232 -10.00 7.63 10.50
CA PRO A 232 -10.35 8.97 10.97
C PRO A 232 -11.15 8.90 12.27
N VAL A 233 -10.89 9.83 13.21
CA VAL A 233 -11.69 9.95 14.44
C VAL A 233 -13.14 10.26 14.08
N GLY A 234 -14.04 9.33 14.41
CA GLY A 234 -15.44 9.36 14.03
C GLY A 234 -15.80 8.49 12.81
N ASP A 235 -14.89 7.65 12.31
CA ASP A 235 -15.22 6.52 11.44
C ASP A 235 -15.68 5.34 12.29
N PHE A 236 -16.95 4.96 12.14
CA PHE A 236 -17.51 3.79 12.78
C PHE A 236 -18.62 3.18 11.92
N VAL A 237 -18.78 1.87 12.04
CA VAL A 237 -19.87 1.12 11.44
C VAL A 237 -20.82 0.66 12.53
N THR A 238 -22.11 0.68 12.23
CA THR A 238 -23.15 0.07 13.04
C THR A 238 -24.01 -0.81 12.15
N GLY A 239 -24.52 -1.91 12.68
CA GLY A 239 -25.43 -2.72 11.91
C GLY A 239 -26.04 -3.85 12.71
N GLY A 240 -27.08 -4.43 12.15
CA GLY A 240 -27.78 -5.56 12.74
C GLY A 240 -28.70 -6.20 11.72
N GLY A 241 -29.04 -7.45 11.95
CA GLY A 241 -29.81 -8.21 10.99
C GLY A 241 -29.63 -9.71 11.12
N TRP A 242 -29.73 -10.38 9.98
CA TRP A 242 -29.36 -11.78 9.86
C TRP A 242 -28.82 -12.11 8.48
N ILE A 243 -27.91 -13.08 8.45
CA ILE A 243 -27.53 -13.83 7.26
C ILE A 243 -28.22 -15.20 7.29
N THR A 244 -28.21 -15.88 6.14
CA THR A 244 -28.54 -17.31 6.09
C THR A 244 -27.23 -18.08 6.17
N ASN A 245 -27.07 -18.94 7.18
CA ASN A 245 -25.87 -19.73 7.35
C ASN A 245 -25.75 -20.84 6.27
N ALA A 246 -24.65 -21.58 6.27
CA ALA A 246 -24.41 -22.65 5.30
C ALA A 246 -25.45 -23.80 5.35
N SER A 247 -26.14 -23.98 6.48
CA SER A 247 -27.20 -24.97 6.67
C SER A 247 -28.57 -24.49 6.20
N GLY A 248 -28.71 -23.23 5.78
CA GLY A 248 -29.98 -22.61 5.43
C GLY A 248 -30.73 -22.00 6.61
N ASP A 249 -30.16 -22.04 7.82
CA ASP A 249 -30.76 -21.48 9.03
C ASP A 249 -30.38 -20.02 9.23
N ARG A 250 -31.18 -19.32 10.03
CA ARG A 250 -30.95 -17.92 10.36
C ARG A 250 -29.77 -17.78 11.31
N ALA A 251 -28.86 -16.85 11.02
CA ALA A 251 -27.87 -16.40 11.97
C ALA A 251 -28.02 -14.89 12.22
N ASN A 252 -28.43 -14.54 13.43
CA ASN A 252 -28.69 -13.17 13.84
C ASN A 252 -27.40 -12.47 14.27
N LEU A 253 -27.27 -11.21 13.91
CA LEU A 253 -26.09 -10.40 14.20
C LEU A 253 -26.47 -9.00 14.68
N GLY A 254 -25.62 -8.46 15.56
CA GLY A 254 -25.56 -7.06 15.94
C GLY A 254 -24.10 -6.68 16.07
N VAL A 255 -23.67 -5.65 15.34
CA VAL A 255 -22.28 -5.25 15.24
C VAL A 255 -22.15 -3.74 15.33
N ALA A 256 -21.19 -3.28 16.11
CA ALA A 256 -20.68 -1.93 16.01
C ALA A 256 -19.17 -1.97 16.18
N GLY A 257 -18.46 -1.12 15.45
CA GLY A 257 -17.01 -1.02 15.53
C GLY A 257 -16.53 0.30 14.95
N GLY A 258 -15.52 0.92 15.55
CA GLY A 258 -14.96 2.14 15.02
C GLY A 258 -14.01 2.84 15.97
N ILE A 259 -13.65 4.07 15.61
CA ILE A 259 -12.82 4.95 16.42
C ILE A 259 -13.66 6.11 16.94
N LYS A 260 -13.89 6.12 18.26
CA LYS A 260 -14.62 7.19 18.95
C LYS A 260 -13.70 7.85 19.97
N ASN A 261 -13.59 9.17 19.91
CA ASN A 261 -12.72 9.96 20.80
C ASN A 261 -11.25 9.47 20.83
N GLY A 262 -10.74 8.98 19.69
CA GLY A 262 -9.36 8.48 19.56
C GLY A 262 -9.11 7.07 20.12
N GLY A 263 -10.15 6.37 20.59
CA GLY A 263 -10.06 4.98 21.06
C GLY A 263 -10.95 4.04 20.26
N LEU A 264 -10.60 2.76 20.26
CA LEU A 264 -11.45 1.70 19.72
C LEU A 264 -12.75 1.63 20.52
N TRP A 265 -13.85 1.47 19.79
CA TRP A 265 -15.19 1.36 20.34
C TRP A 265 -15.98 0.34 19.53
N GLY A 266 -16.83 -0.44 20.19
CA GLY A 266 -17.71 -1.35 19.49
C GLY A 266 -18.20 -2.50 20.35
N HIS A 267 -18.94 -3.40 19.72
CA HIS A 267 -19.37 -4.67 20.27
C HIS A 267 -19.72 -5.64 19.15
N LEU A 268 -19.80 -6.92 19.50
CA LEU A 268 -20.31 -7.97 18.63
C LEU A 268 -21.34 -8.80 19.42
N THR A 269 -22.45 -9.11 18.77
CA THR A 269 -23.38 -10.15 19.19
C THR A 269 -23.75 -10.97 17.97
N TYR A 270 -23.66 -12.29 18.09
CA TYR A 270 -23.99 -13.19 17.00
C TYR A 270 -24.58 -14.48 17.55
N ILE A 271 -25.68 -14.94 16.97
CA ILE A 271 -26.35 -16.18 17.33
C ILE A 271 -26.66 -16.94 16.05
N ASP A 272 -26.02 -18.08 15.88
CA ASP A 272 -26.37 -19.03 14.85
C ASP A 272 -27.48 -19.95 15.39
N HIS A 273 -28.59 -20.08 14.65
CA HIS A 273 -29.71 -20.93 15.04
C HIS A 273 -29.69 -22.33 14.41
N GLY A 274 -28.64 -22.68 13.66
CA GLY A 274 -28.50 -24.00 13.08
C GLY A 274 -28.32 -25.12 14.12
N PRO A 275 -28.37 -26.39 13.70
CA PRO A 275 -28.25 -27.56 14.57
C PRO A 275 -26.98 -27.62 15.45
N ASN A 276 -25.92 -26.90 15.07
CA ASN A 276 -24.68 -26.72 15.83
C ASN A 276 -24.34 -25.23 16.01
N GLY A 277 -25.38 -24.40 16.07
CA GLY A 277 -25.25 -22.96 16.18
C GLY A 277 -24.58 -22.54 17.49
N ILE A 278 -23.81 -21.46 17.41
CA ILE A 278 -23.05 -20.91 18.54
C ILE A 278 -23.62 -19.55 18.95
N LYS A 279 -23.36 -19.17 20.19
CA LYS A 279 -23.61 -17.81 20.70
C LYS A 279 -22.30 -17.11 20.94
N VAL A 280 -22.12 -15.96 20.30
CA VAL A 280 -20.92 -15.14 20.40
C VAL A 280 -21.29 -13.80 21.01
N LYS A 281 -20.55 -13.40 22.03
CA LYS A 281 -20.60 -12.06 22.61
C LYS A 281 -19.20 -11.47 22.64
N GLY A 282 -18.98 -10.42 21.86
CA GLY A 282 -17.76 -9.63 21.91
C GLY A 282 -17.57 -9.02 23.30
N THR A 283 -16.39 -9.22 23.87
CA THR A 283 -15.98 -8.68 25.16
C THR A 283 -14.99 -7.53 25.01
N ASP A 284 -14.27 -7.47 23.88
CA ASP A 284 -13.32 -6.40 23.59
C ASP A 284 -13.14 -6.21 22.09
N VAL A 285 -12.81 -4.98 21.66
CA VAL A 285 -12.46 -4.63 20.28
C VAL A 285 -10.97 -4.31 20.25
N THR A 286 -10.21 -5.07 19.46
CA THR A 286 -8.75 -4.98 19.41
C THR A 286 -8.23 -4.39 18.10
N SER A 287 -9.06 -4.34 17.05
CA SER A 287 -8.71 -3.68 15.79
C SER A 287 -9.95 -3.15 15.06
N TYR A 288 -9.78 -2.04 14.33
CA TYR A 288 -10.72 -1.49 13.36
C TYR A 288 -9.95 -1.05 12.12
N GLU A 289 -10.26 -1.65 10.98
CA GLU A 289 -9.51 -1.51 9.72
C GLU A 289 -10.45 -1.05 8.59
N VAL A 290 -10.01 -0.08 7.79
CA VAL A 290 -10.68 0.32 6.55
C VAL A 290 -10.25 -0.65 5.44
N THR A 291 -11.18 -1.44 4.92
CA THR A 291 -10.90 -2.49 3.91
C THR A 291 -11.46 -2.18 2.53
N GLY A 292 -12.23 -1.10 2.41
CA GLY A 292 -12.78 -0.59 1.15
C GLY A 292 -13.54 0.71 1.41
N LEU A 293 -14.02 1.37 0.34
CA LEU A 293 -14.74 2.65 0.46
C LEU A 293 -15.93 2.56 1.42
N THR A 294 -16.68 1.46 1.35
CA THR A 294 -17.83 1.19 2.21
C THR A 294 -17.66 -0.05 3.10
N SER A 295 -16.44 -0.61 3.16
CA SER A 295 -16.14 -1.85 3.86
C SER A 295 -15.22 -1.64 5.05
N ARG A 296 -15.49 -2.34 6.15
CA ARG A 296 -14.72 -2.26 7.40
C ARG A 296 -14.48 -3.65 7.98
N ARG A 297 -13.33 -3.83 8.63
CA ARG A 297 -12.98 -5.03 9.38
C ARG A 297 -12.80 -4.73 10.85
N ILE A 298 -13.44 -5.52 11.70
CA ILE A 298 -13.39 -5.41 13.16
C ILE A 298 -12.77 -6.69 13.71
N LYS A 299 -11.74 -6.57 14.55
CA LYS A 299 -11.20 -7.70 15.31
C LYS A 299 -11.38 -7.47 16.80
N GLY A 300 -11.47 -8.56 17.55
CA GLY A 300 -11.64 -8.48 18.98
C GLY A 300 -11.58 -9.83 19.67
N ILE A 301 -11.94 -9.81 20.95
CA ILE A 301 -12.06 -11.00 21.78
C ILE A 301 -13.53 -11.18 22.13
N ALA A 302 -13.99 -12.43 22.12
CA ALA A 302 -15.34 -12.82 22.43
C ALA A 302 -15.40 -13.96 23.45
N GLU A 303 -16.57 -14.07 24.06
CA GLU A 303 -17.07 -15.26 24.72
C GLU A 303 -17.93 -16.05 23.71
N VAL A 304 -17.65 -17.34 23.57
CA VAL A 304 -18.40 -18.25 22.69
C VAL A 304 -18.99 -19.37 23.56
N ASP A 305 -20.31 -19.43 23.64
CA ASP A 305 -21.05 -20.40 24.48
C ASP A 305 -20.52 -20.51 25.92
N GLY A 306 -20.17 -19.37 26.52
CA GLY A 306 -19.63 -19.29 27.88
C GLY A 306 -18.10 -19.39 28.00
N VAL A 307 -17.39 -19.63 26.88
CA VAL A 307 -15.92 -19.73 26.86
C VAL A 307 -15.30 -18.43 26.38
N SER A 308 -14.63 -17.71 27.28
CA SER A 308 -13.93 -16.45 26.99
C SER A 308 -12.61 -16.65 26.23
N GLY A 309 -12.09 -15.57 25.64
CA GLY A 309 -10.74 -15.53 25.05
C GLY A 309 -10.67 -15.98 23.59
N ILE A 310 -11.81 -16.16 22.92
CA ILE A 310 -11.85 -16.53 21.51
C ILE A 310 -11.70 -15.28 20.66
N GLY A 311 -10.71 -15.24 19.78
CA GLY A 311 -10.54 -14.13 18.84
C GLY A 311 -11.63 -14.16 17.77
N TYR A 312 -12.16 -13.00 17.42
CA TYR A 312 -13.07 -12.85 16.28
C TYR A 312 -12.51 -11.86 15.25
N THR A 313 -12.86 -12.10 13.99
CA THR A 313 -12.72 -11.14 12.88
C THR A 313 -14.07 -11.04 12.20
N VAL A 314 -14.57 -9.82 12.04
CA VAL A 314 -15.82 -9.50 11.37
C VAL A 314 -15.53 -8.56 10.21
N ASP A 315 -16.01 -8.89 9.03
CA ASP A 315 -16.01 -8.02 7.85
C ASP A 315 -17.44 -7.58 7.56
N VAL A 316 -17.63 -6.28 7.35
CA VAL A 316 -18.92 -5.69 6.97
C VAL A 316 -18.77 -4.76 5.77
N THR A 317 -19.77 -4.72 4.92
CA THR A 317 -19.89 -3.75 3.83
C THR A 317 -21.27 -3.14 3.82
N ASP A 318 -21.33 -1.81 3.82
CA ASP A 318 -22.52 -1.02 3.54
C ASP A 318 -22.62 -0.86 2.01
N ALA A 319 -23.64 -1.44 1.39
CA ALA A 319 -23.86 -1.39 -0.06
C ALA A 319 -25.04 -0.48 -0.43
N GLY A 320 -25.45 0.39 0.48
CA GLY A 320 -26.52 1.36 0.30
C GLY A 320 -27.90 0.86 0.73
N GLU A 321 -28.83 1.80 0.86
CA GLU A 321 -30.17 1.52 1.38
C GLU A 321 -31.08 0.82 0.36
N PRO A 322 -31.93 -0.14 0.80
CA PRO A 322 -32.36 -0.41 2.17
C PRO A 322 -31.58 -1.53 2.90
N GLY A 323 -30.29 -1.76 2.59
CA GLY A 323 -29.42 -2.68 3.32
C GLY A 323 -29.45 -4.15 2.89
N ARG A 324 -30.29 -4.46 1.89
CA ARG A 324 -30.44 -5.83 1.35
C ARG A 324 -29.21 -6.32 0.59
N ASP A 325 -28.35 -5.40 0.16
CA ASP A 325 -27.12 -5.69 -0.59
C ASP A 325 -25.90 -5.66 0.34
N ASP A 326 -26.08 -5.32 1.62
CA ASP A 326 -25.04 -5.28 2.64
C ASP A 326 -24.53 -6.69 2.95
N THR A 327 -23.27 -6.78 3.35
CA THR A 327 -22.64 -8.06 3.66
C THR A 327 -22.08 -8.10 5.07
N PHE A 328 -22.11 -9.30 5.64
CA PHE A 328 -21.49 -9.63 6.92
C PHE A 328 -20.73 -10.95 6.80
N SER A 329 -19.54 -11.00 7.38
CA SER A 329 -18.76 -12.22 7.54
C SER A 329 -18.14 -12.26 8.93
N ILE A 330 -18.12 -13.43 9.56
CA ILE A 330 -17.48 -13.69 10.85
C ILE A 330 -16.56 -14.90 10.72
N THR A 331 -15.36 -14.76 11.28
CA THR A 331 -14.40 -15.86 11.48
C THR A 331 -13.91 -15.82 12.92
N LEU A 332 -13.89 -16.99 13.57
CA LEU A 332 -13.44 -17.15 14.95
C LEU A 332 -12.15 -17.97 15.00
N SER A 333 -11.31 -17.72 16.01
CA SER A 333 -10.05 -18.47 16.21
C SER A 333 -10.28 -19.95 16.55
N ASN A 334 -11.50 -20.33 16.96
CA ASN A 334 -11.93 -21.72 17.14
C ASN A 334 -12.37 -22.40 15.82
N ARG A 335 -12.09 -21.77 14.66
CA ARG A 335 -12.37 -22.24 13.30
C ARG A 335 -13.84 -22.16 12.86
N TYR A 336 -14.74 -21.63 13.69
CA TYR A 336 -16.08 -21.30 13.21
C TYR A 336 -16.02 -20.15 12.20
N SER A 337 -16.82 -20.22 11.14
CA SER A 337 -17.01 -19.11 10.21
C SER A 337 -18.41 -19.13 9.60
N ALA A 338 -18.91 -17.95 9.27
CA ALA A 338 -20.16 -17.76 8.53
C ALA A 338 -20.10 -16.44 7.77
N SER A 339 -20.72 -16.38 6.59
CA SER A 339 -20.79 -15.16 5.80
C SER A 339 -22.01 -15.14 4.90
N GLY A 340 -22.40 -13.94 4.47
CA GLY A 340 -23.46 -13.78 3.48
C GLY A 340 -23.91 -12.33 3.33
N THR A 341 -24.77 -12.12 2.34
CA THR A 341 -25.57 -10.91 2.20
C THR A 341 -26.66 -10.90 3.27
N LEU A 342 -27.00 -9.73 3.81
CA LEU A 342 -28.07 -9.59 4.79
C LEU A 342 -29.40 -10.00 4.17
N ALA A 343 -30.00 -11.08 4.69
CA ALA A 343 -31.36 -11.50 4.34
C ALA A 343 -32.43 -10.68 5.09
N GLY A 344 -31.98 -9.81 6.00
CA GLY A 344 -32.74 -8.69 6.55
C GLY A 344 -31.90 -7.94 7.59
N GLY A 345 -32.14 -6.64 7.74
CA GLY A 345 -31.30 -5.75 8.53
C GLY A 345 -30.65 -4.67 7.68
N ASN A 346 -29.65 -4.00 8.25
CA ASN A 346 -28.89 -2.93 7.59
C ASN A 346 -27.53 -2.76 8.27
N ILE A 347 -26.50 -2.49 7.49
CA ILE A 347 -25.22 -1.94 7.90
C ILE A 347 -25.23 -0.45 7.55
N GLN A 348 -24.70 0.38 8.43
CA GLN A 348 -24.51 1.80 8.19
C GLN A 348 -23.07 2.17 8.50
N LEU A 349 -22.38 2.66 7.48
CA LEU A 349 -21.09 3.28 7.64
C LEU A 349 -21.27 4.76 7.99
N HIS A 350 -20.79 5.14 9.17
CA HIS A 350 -20.72 6.52 9.63
C HIS A 350 -19.27 6.96 9.54
N ALA A 351 -18.85 7.39 8.35
CA ALA A 351 -17.52 7.92 8.12
C ALA A 351 -17.59 9.45 7.97
N LYS A 352 -16.61 10.16 8.56
CA LYS A 352 -16.37 11.54 8.12
C LYS A 352 -15.83 11.51 6.69
N PRO A 353 -16.29 12.40 5.80
CA PRO A 353 -15.60 12.61 4.53
C PRO A 353 -14.15 13.00 4.82
N ASP A 354 -13.27 12.10 4.41
CA ASP A 354 -11.83 12.13 4.21
C ASP A 354 -10.91 12.70 5.30
N ALA A 355 -10.03 11.81 5.76
CA ALA A 355 -8.61 12.15 5.91
C ALA A 355 -7.74 10.96 5.46
N CYS A 356 -7.73 10.66 4.17
CA CYS A 356 -6.51 10.24 3.46
C CYS A 356 -6.57 10.82 2.03
N PRO A 357 -5.54 11.58 1.60
CA PRO A 357 -5.51 12.30 0.32
C PRO A 357 -5.42 11.39 -0.91
#